data_AF-A0A6M0H3E9-F1
#
_entry.id   AF-A0A6M0H3E9-F1
#
_cell.length_a   1.000
_cell.length_b   1.000
_cell.length_c   1.000
_cell.angle_alpha   90.00
_cell.angle_beta   90.00
_cell.angle_gamma   90.00
#
_symmetry.space_group_name_H-M   'P 1'
#
loop_
_entity.id
_entity.type
_entity.pdbx_description
1 polymer ?
#
loop_
_entity_poly.entity_id
_entity_poly.type
_entity_poly.pdbx_seq_one_letter_code
_entity_poly.pdbx_strand_id
1 'polypeptide(L)'
;MENDKNFVPSEVKKWNWGAFMYNILWGIGNRSYLPLLCLIPLFNIIWIFVCGAKGNSWAWKKGNFESVDEFMKIQNTWSRAGLFSFILTMIVIVLYLLIVIFAFIPLLSNYGEYYNY
;
A
#
# COMPACT_ATOMS: atom_id res chain seq x y z
N MET A 1 0.50 -30.24 -16.64
CA MET A 1 0.07 -29.77 -15.29
C MET A 1 0.32 -28.27 -15.07
N GLU A 2 0.67 -27.49 -16.11
CA GLU A 2 0.98 -26.05 -15.99
C GLU A 2 -0.26 -25.13 -16.19
N ASN A 3 -1.33 -25.67 -16.78
CA ASN A 3 -2.58 -24.93 -17.08
C ASN A 3 -3.39 -24.52 -15.84
N ASP A 4 -3.12 -25.08 -14.65
CA ASP A 4 -3.89 -24.80 -13.43
C ASP A 4 -3.41 -23.52 -12.70
N LYS A 5 -2.14 -23.12 -12.88
CA LYS A 5 -1.59 -21.92 -12.19
C LYS A 5 -2.20 -20.60 -12.67
N ASN A 6 -2.92 -20.60 -13.79
CA ASN A 6 -3.63 -19.40 -14.23
C ASN A 6 -5.00 -19.24 -13.59
N PHE A 7 -5.55 -20.32 -13.03
CA PHE A 7 -6.77 -20.25 -12.26
C PHE A 7 -6.52 -19.50 -10.94
N VAL A 8 -7.25 -18.41 -10.74
CA VAL A 8 -7.22 -17.62 -9.52
C VAL A 8 -8.64 -17.65 -8.94
N PRO A 9 -8.86 -18.32 -7.80
CA PRO A 9 -10.14 -18.35 -7.11
C PRO A 9 -10.66 -16.95 -6.81
N SER A 10 -11.98 -16.77 -6.76
CA SER A 10 -12.63 -15.49 -6.46
C SER A 10 -12.19 -14.92 -5.11
N GLU A 11 -11.98 -15.77 -4.14
CA GLU A 11 -11.60 -15.45 -2.76
C GLU A 11 -10.22 -14.79 -2.69
N VAL A 12 -9.33 -15.16 -3.63
CA VAL A 12 -7.97 -14.62 -3.76
C VAL A 12 -7.97 -13.22 -4.37
N LYS A 13 -8.98 -12.88 -5.19
CA LYS A 13 -9.08 -11.58 -5.90
C LYS A 13 -9.61 -10.47 -4.96
N LYS A 14 -9.02 -10.35 -3.78
CA LYS A 14 -9.32 -9.32 -2.78
C LYS A 14 -8.19 -8.33 -2.67
N TRP A 15 -8.54 -7.11 -2.25
CA TRP A 15 -7.58 -6.07 -1.91
C TRP A 15 -6.65 -6.53 -0.77
N ASN A 16 -5.34 -6.30 -0.94
CA ASN A 16 -4.34 -6.56 0.07
C ASN A 16 -3.65 -5.25 0.48
N TRP A 17 -3.96 -4.78 1.68
CA TRP A 17 -3.34 -3.57 2.24
C TRP A 17 -1.84 -3.73 2.49
N GLY A 18 -1.36 -4.95 2.75
CA GLY A 18 0.07 -5.23 2.88
C GLY A 18 0.81 -5.08 1.56
N ALA A 19 0.22 -5.56 0.46
CA ALA A 19 0.77 -5.35 -0.88
C ALA A 19 0.75 -3.87 -1.30
N PHE A 20 -0.25 -3.11 -0.84
CA PHE A 20 -0.33 -1.66 -1.05
C PHE A 20 0.74 -0.90 -0.23
N MET A 21 0.75 -1.06 1.10
CA MET A 21 1.62 -0.30 2.01
C MET A 21 3.07 -0.76 1.99
N TYR A 22 3.29 -2.08 1.92
CA TYR A 22 4.62 -2.69 2.00
C TYR A 22 5.04 -3.33 0.68
N ASN A 23 4.57 -2.80 -0.45
CA ASN A 23 4.76 -3.32 -1.81
C ASN A 23 6.04 -4.16 -2.03
N ILE A 24 7.23 -3.58 -1.86
CA ILE A 24 8.52 -4.28 -2.04
C ILE A 24 8.70 -5.44 -1.04
N LEU A 25 8.55 -5.19 0.27
CA LEU A 25 8.75 -6.21 1.31
C LEU A 25 7.72 -7.33 1.21
N TRP A 26 6.46 -6.97 0.98
CA TRP A 26 5.37 -7.89 0.72
C TRP A 26 5.68 -8.73 -0.53
N GLY A 27 6.18 -8.11 -1.60
CA GLY A 27 6.56 -8.79 -2.84
C GLY A 27 7.65 -9.83 -2.63
N ILE A 28 8.73 -9.46 -1.93
CA ILE A 28 9.83 -10.39 -1.59
C ILE A 28 9.31 -11.55 -0.74
N GLY A 29 8.55 -11.26 0.32
CA GLY A 29 7.99 -12.28 1.21
C GLY A 29 7.03 -13.26 0.52
N ASN A 30 6.37 -12.83 -0.56
CA ASN A 30 5.42 -13.63 -1.32
C ASN A 30 5.97 -14.14 -2.67
N ARG A 31 7.29 -14.01 -2.91
CA ARG A 31 7.95 -14.40 -4.17
C ARG A 31 7.28 -13.80 -5.42
N SER A 32 6.75 -12.58 -5.27
CA SER A 32 6.11 -11.79 -6.31
C SER A 32 6.92 -10.53 -6.52
N TYR A 33 7.61 -10.40 -7.66
CA TYR A 33 8.58 -9.33 -7.89
C TYR A 33 8.06 -8.14 -8.70
N LEU A 34 6.81 -8.21 -9.19
CA LEU A 34 6.16 -7.05 -9.83
C LEU A 34 6.08 -5.81 -8.92
N PRO A 35 5.90 -5.92 -7.59
CA PRO A 35 5.99 -4.76 -6.70
C PRO A 35 7.32 -4.01 -6.71
N LEU A 36 8.42 -4.59 -7.21
CA LEU A 36 9.70 -3.87 -7.36
C LEU A 36 9.60 -2.68 -8.32
N LEU A 37 8.60 -2.66 -9.21
CA LEU A 37 8.37 -1.49 -10.08
C LEU A 37 7.95 -0.24 -9.29
N CYS A 38 7.60 -0.35 -8.00
CA CYS A 38 7.44 0.80 -7.11
C CYS A 38 8.74 1.60 -6.90
N LEU A 39 9.90 1.09 -7.33
CA LEU A 39 11.16 1.83 -7.33
C LEU A 39 11.25 2.87 -8.47
N ILE A 40 10.36 2.81 -9.47
CA ILE A 40 10.31 3.77 -10.57
C ILE A 40 9.56 5.04 -10.10
N PRO A 41 10.22 6.21 -10.05
CA PRO A 41 9.58 7.44 -9.59
C PRO A 41 8.35 7.80 -10.43
N LEU A 42 7.34 8.42 -9.80
CA LEU A 42 6.04 8.82 -10.36
C LEU A 42 5.14 7.65 -10.79
N PHE A 43 5.68 6.64 -11.46
CA PHE A 43 4.96 5.41 -11.81
C PHE A 43 4.48 4.67 -10.56
N ASN A 44 5.28 4.68 -9.50
CA ASN A 44 4.97 4.09 -8.21
C ASN A 44 3.63 4.58 -7.63
N ILE A 45 3.22 5.82 -7.90
CA ILE A 45 1.95 6.39 -7.40
C ILE A 45 0.75 5.57 -7.86
N ILE A 46 0.74 5.12 -9.12
CA ILE A 46 -0.33 4.27 -9.67
C ILE A 46 -0.05 2.80 -9.31
N TRP A 47 1.21 2.39 -9.38
CA TRP A 47 1.58 0.99 -9.22
C TRP A 47 1.28 0.42 -7.82
N ILE A 48 1.35 1.23 -6.76
CA ILE A 48 0.95 0.78 -5.41
C ILE A 48 -0.51 0.31 -5.37
N PHE A 49 -1.41 0.94 -6.12
CA PHE A 49 -2.81 0.52 -6.19
C PHE A 49 -2.96 -0.79 -6.96
N VAL A 50 -2.18 -0.96 -8.02
CA VAL A 50 -2.11 -2.22 -8.77
C VAL A 50 -1.60 -3.34 -7.86
N CYS A 51 -0.60 -3.07 -7.02
CA CYS A 51 -0.11 -4.01 -6.01
C CYS A 51 -1.20 -4.38 -5.01
N GLY A 52 -1.95 -3.41 -4.48
CA GLY A 52 -3.08 -3.67 -3.59
C GLY A 52 -4.18 -4.53 -4.23
N ALA A 53 -4.53 -4.27 -5.48
CA ALA A 53 -5.62 -4.96 -6.17
C ALA A 53 -5.23 -6.35 -6.70
N LYS A 54 -4.01 -6.50 -7.22
CA LYS A 54 -3.58 -7.71 -7.94
C LYS A 54 -2.53 -8.54 -7.19
N GLY A 55 -1.96 -8.01 -6.11
CA GLY A 55 -0.91 -8.66 -5.32
C GLY A 55 -1.26 -10.10 -4.98
N ASN A 56 -2.40 -10.33 -4.32
CA ASN A 56 -2.84 -11.67 -3.95
C ASN A 56 -2.86 -12.65 -5.14
N SER A 57 -3.34 -12.20 -6.31
CA SER A 57 -3.33 -13.03 -7.51
C SER A 57 -1.91 -13.40 -7.94
N TRP A 58 -0.96 -12.46 -7.87
CA TRP A 58 0.43 -12.74 -8.21
C TRP A 58 1.08 -13.73 -7.23
N ALA A 59 0.84 -13.56 -5.93
CA ALA A 59 1.36 -14.46 -4.90
C ALA A 59 0.77 -15.88 -5.04
N TRP A 60 -0.54 -15.99 -5.30
CA TRP A 60 -1.22 -17.26 -5.52
C TRP A 60 -0.59 -18.06 -6.66
N LYS A 61 -0.32 -17.43 -7.80
CA LYS A 61 0.29 -18.09 -8.97
C LYS A 61 1.72 -18.57 -8.74
N LYS A 62 2.40 -18.08 -7.70
CA LYS A 62 3.81 -18.35 -7.42
C LYS A 62 4.04 -19.28 -6.23
N GLY A 63 3.11 -19.33 -5.28
CA GLY A 63 3.22 -20.20 -4.12
C GLY A 63 2.69 -21.61 -4.37
N ASN A 64 3.09 -22.54 -3.51
CA ASN A 64 2.53 -23.87 -3.40
C ASN A 64 1.73 -23.89 -2.10
N PHE A 65 0.41 -23.74 -2.19
CA PHE A 65 -0.50 -23.76 -1.05
C PHE A 65 -1.38 -24.99 -1.16
N GLU A 66 -1.68 -25.65 -0.04
CA GLU A 66 -2.54 -26.85 -0.03
C GLU A 66 -4.02 -26.47 -0.22
N SER A 67 -4.39 -25.23 0.15
CA SER A 67 -5.75 -24.72 0.01
C SER A 67 -5.80 -23.19 -0.13
N VAL A 68 -6.96 -22.70 -0.61
CA VAL A 68 -7.27 -21.27 -0.63
C VAL A 68 -7.27 -20.67 0.78
N ASP A 69 -7.76 -21.43 1.77
CA ASP A 69 -7.85 -20.97 3.16
C ASP A 69 -6.47 -20.76 3.79
N GLU A 70 -5.54 -21.68 3.54
CA GLU A 70 -4.15 -21.55 3.98
C GLU A 70 -3.52 -20.27 3.41
N PHE A 71 -3.65 -20.06 2.10
CA PHE A 71 -3.17 -18.85 1.44
C PHE A 71 -3.79 -17.59 2.05
N MET A 72 -5.11 -17.59 2.23
CA MET A 72 -5.84 -16.44 2.75
C MET A 72 -5.45 -16.12 4.20
N LYS A 73 -5.10 -17.09 5.04
CA LYS A 73 -4.57 -16.82 6.38
C LYS A 73 -3.28 -15.98 6.34
N ILE A 74 -2.36 -16.32 5.43
CA ILE A 74 -1.10 -15.58 5.22
C ILE A 74 -1.42 -14.17 4.70
N GLN A 75 -2.26 -14.06 3.67
CA GLN A 75 -2.57 -12.76 3.06
C GLN A 75 -3.38 -11.85 3.98
N ASN A 76 -4.28 -12.40 4.79
CA ASN A 76 -5.04 -11.63 5.78
C ASN A 76 -4.12 -11.06 6.87
N THR A 77 -3.03 -11.76 7.21
CA THR A 77 -2.03 -11.26 8.17
C THR A 77 -1.30 -10.05 7.59
N TRP A 78 -0.83 -10.15 6.35
CA TRP A 78 -0.23 -9.02 5.62
C TRP A 78 -1.21 -7.85 5.45
N SER A 79 -2.46 -8.13 5.07
CA SER A 79 -3.48 -7.12 4.85
C SER A 79 -3.85 -6.41 6.15
N ARG A 80 -3.95 -7.13 7.28
CA ARG A 80 -4.21 -6.49 8.57
C ARG A 80 -3.08 -5.57 9.02
N ALA A 81 -1.82 -6.01 8.87
CA ALA A 81 -0.66 -5.16 9.18
C ALA A 81 -0.62 -3.92 8.27
N GLY A 82 -0.84 -4.10 6.97
CA GLY A 82 -0.88 -3.00 6.02
C GLY A 82 -2.01 -2.00 6.31
N LEU A 83 -3.21 -2.47 6.66
CA LEU A 83 -4.33 -1.60 6.99
C LEU A 83 -4.03 -0.75 8.24
N PHE A 84 -3.44 -1.36 9.27
CA PHE A 84 -2.99 -0.63 10.45
C PHE A 84 -1.98 0.46 10.09
N SER A 85 -0.95 0.13 9.30
CA SER A 85 0.04 1.13 8.85
C SER A 85 -0.56 2.21 7.96
N PHE A 86 -1.54 1.89 7.11
CA PHE A 86 -2.23 2.89 6.29
C PHE A 86 -2.95 3.92 7.18
N ILE A 87 -3.75 3.44 8.14
CA ILE A 87 -4.49 4.33 9.07
C ILE A 87 -3.50 5.17 9.87
N LEU A 88 -2.44 4.57 10.42
CA LEU A 88 -1.40 5.30 11.15
C LEU A 88 -0.74 6.39 10.29
N THR A 89 -0.42 6.07 9.04
CA THR A 89 0.18 7.03 8.10
C THR A 89 -0.75 8.19 7.82
N MET A 90 -2.05 7.92 7.60
CA MET A 90 -3.04 8.98 7.37
C MET A 90 -3.19 9.91 8.59
N ILE A 91 -3.19 9.36 9.81
CA ILE A 91 -3.21 10.16 11.05
C ILE A 91 -1.99 11.07 11.12
N VAL A 92 -0.79 10.52 10.89
CA VAL A 92 0.47 11.28 10.92
C VAL A 92 0.47 12.40 9.87
N ILE A 93 0.01 12.13 8.65
CA ILE A 93 -0.10 13.15 7.58
C ILE A 93 -1.03 14.28 8.01
N VAL A 94 -2.22 13.95 8.54
CA VAL A 94 -3.18 14.97 8.99
C VAL A 94 -2.59 15.82 10.12
N LEU A 95 -1.99 15.20 11.13
CA LEU A 95 -1.36 15.92 12.24
C LEU A 95 -0.21 16.81 11.75
N TYR A 96 0.63 16.31 10.83
CA TYR A 96 1.71 17.08 10.23
C TYR A 96 1.18 18.31 9.47
N LEU A 97 0.16 18.14 8.63
CA LEU A 97 -0.46 19.24 7.90
C LEU A 97 -1.05 20.29 8.84
N LEU A 98 -1.72 19.87 9.91
CA LEU A 98 -2.25 20.78 10.93
C LEU A 98 -1.12 21.59 11.58
N ILE A 99 -0.03 20.93 12.01
CA ILE A 99 1.12 21.60 12.63
C ILE A 99 1.74 22.62 11.67
N VAL A 100 1.93 22.25 10.39
CA VAL A 100 2.48 23.15 9.37
C VAL A 100 1.59 24.36 9.16
N ILE A 101 0.26 24.17 9.06
CA ILE A 101 -0.70 25.27 8.91
C ILE A 101 -0.63 26.20 10.14
N PHE A 102 -0.70 25.65 11.36
CA PHE A 102 -0.62 26.46 12.58
C PHE A 102 0.70 27.23 12.72
N ALA A 103 1.82 26.63 12.30
CA ALA A 103 3.12 27.30 12.31
C ALA A 103 3.22 28.43 11.25
N PHE A 104 2.54 28.29 10.11
CA PHE A 104 2.57 29.29 9.03
C PHE A 104 1.58 30.44 9.21
N ILE A 105 0.47 30.27 9.95
CA ILE A 105 -0.53 31.32 10.17
C ILE A 105 0.08 32.64 10.70
N PRO A 106 0.94 32.65 11.75
CA PRO A 106 1.56 33.88 12.24
C PRO A 106 2.49 34.56 11.23
N LEU A 107 3.12 33.79 10.34
CA LEU A 107 3.98 34.35 9.31
C LEU A 107 3.16 35.15 8.27
N LEU A 108 2.00 34.61 7.89
CA LEU A 108 1.08 35.27 6.96
C LEU A 108 0.45 36.53 7.57
N SER A 109 0.10 36.51 8.86
CA SER A 109 -0.47 37.68 9.53
C SER A 109 0.55 38.83 9.63
N ASN A 110 1.80 38.53 10.00
CA ASN A 110 2.87 39.53 10.08
C ASN A 110 3.23 40.11 8.70
N TYR A 111 3.24 39.27 7.66
CA TYR A 111 3.44 39.74 6.29
C TYR A 111 2.32 40.69 5.88
N GLY A 112 1.06 40.38 6.20
CA GLY A 112 -0.09 41.26 5.92
C GLY A 112 0.03 42.62 6.61
N GLU A 113 0.44 42.67 7.88
CA GLU A 113 0.63 43.96 8.57
C GLU A 113 1.72 44.83 7.93
N TYR A 114 2.85 44.24 7.51
CA TYR A 114 3.97 44.99 6.91
C TYR A 114 3.60 45.80 5.65
N TYR A 115 2.67 45.30 4.82
CA TYR A 115 2.27 45.98 3.57
C TYR A 115 1.05 46.91 3.74
N ASN A 116 0.45 46.95 4.93
CA ASN A 116 -0.67 47.85 5.23
C ASN A 116 -0.25 49.14 5.95
N TYR A 117 1.06 49.37 6.11
CA TYR A 117 1.68 50.65 6.53
C TYR A 117 2.47 51.25 5.37
#